data_AF-A0A4U9HZE3-F1
#
_entry.id   AF-A0A4U9HZE3-F1
#
_cell.length_a   1.000
_cell.length_b   1.000
_cell.length_c   1.000
_cell.angle_alpha   90.00
_cell.angle_beta   90.00
_cell.angle_gamma   90.00
#
_symmetry.space_group_name_H-M   'P 1'
#
loop_
_entity.id
_entity.type
_entity.pdbx_description
1 polymer ?
#
loop_
_entity_poly.entity_id
_entity_poly.type
_entity_poly.pdbx_seq_one_letter_code
_entity_poly.pdbx_strand_id
1 'polypeptide(L)'
;MRFRSDNLSLHENGMQIHAFNGDKVVYSKTYYSIGGGFIVDEEHFGKDTAGDVNVPYPFSSAKEMLDCCKETGLSLSGMVMQNELALHSKKEIEDYFANVWQTMRACIDRGINTEGVLPGPLRVPRRALPYAGCWSPPISIPTIR
;
A
#
# COMPACT_ATOMS: atom_id res chain seq x y z
N MET A 1 8.02 16.50 -19.86
CA MET A 1 8.11 16.59 -18.38
C MET A 1 9.44 17.25 -18.03
N ARG A 2 9.44 18.25 -17.14
CA ARG A 2 10.68 18.92 -16.70
C ARG A 2 11.09 18.35 -15.36
N PHE A 3 12.28 17.75 -15.27
CA PHE A 3 12.83 17.27 -14.02
C PHE A 3 13.68 18.36 -13.39
N ARG A 4 13.44 18.60 -12.11
CA ARG A 4 14.15 19.58 -11.29
C ARG A 4 15.01 18.84 -10.28
N SER A 5 16.18 19.37 -10.00
CA SER A 5 17.11 18.81 -9.01
C SER A 5 16.87 19.37 -7.60
N ASP A 6 16.11 20.45 -7.51
CA ASP A 6 15.66 21.05 -6.27
C ASP A 6 14.31 20.49 -5.82
N ASN A 7 14.15 20.38 -4.51
CA ASN A 7 12.93 19.88 -3.90
C ASN A 7 11.90 21.00 -3.73
N LEU A 8 10.63 20.63 -3.74
CA LEU A 8 9.57 21.52 -3.27
C LEU A 8 9.63 21.64 -1.73
N SER A 9 9.02 22.70 -1.19
CA SER A 9 9.23 23.12 0.19
C SER A 9 8.74 22.13 1.26
N LEU A 10 7.70 21.35 0.97
CA LEU A 10 7.03 20.52 1.98
C LEU A 10 7.49 19.06 2.00
N HIS A 11 7.92 18.51 0.86
CA HIS A 11 8.35 17.12 0.75
C HIS A 11 9.25 16.90 -0.47
N GLU A 12 10.21 15.97 -0.36
CA GLU A 12 11.16 15.66 -1.43
C GLU A 12 10.48 15.08 -2.68
N ASN A 13 9.45 14.25 -2.51
CA ASN A 13 8.68 13.66 -3.60
C ASN A 13 7.51 14.56 -4.00
N GLY A 14 7.82 15.72 -4.60
CA GLY A 14 6.85 16.71 -5.05
C GLY A 14 6.69 16.77 -6.57
N MET A 15 5.47 17.01 -7.05
CA MET A 15 5.15 17.19 -8.46
C MET A 15 4.18 18.35 -8.66
N GLN A 16 4.48 19.24 -9.60
CA GLN A 16 3.58 20.29 -10.05
C GLN A 16 3.01 19.97 -11.42
N ILE A 17 1.70 20.08 -11.55
CA ILE A 17 0.98 19.92 -12.81
C ILE A 17 0.42 21.28 -13.20
N HIS A 18 0.79 21.74 -14.39
CA HIS A 18 0.31 22.99 -14.97
C HIS A 18 -0.54 22.69 -16.21
N ALA A 19 -1.73 23.29 -16.30
CA ALA A 19 -2.53 23.32 -17.50
C ALA A 19 -2.35 24.67 -18.20
N PHE A 20 -2.20 24.64 -19.52
CA PHE A 20 -1.92 25.81 -20.34
C PHE A 20 -3.03 26.03 -21.38
N ASN A 21 -3.34 27.30 -21.65
CA ASN A 21 -4.07 27.73 -22.84
C ASN A 21 -3.16 28.64 -23.66
N GLY A 22 -2.57 28.10 -24.73
CA GLY A 22 -1.41 28.71 -25.38
C GLY A 22 -0.23 28.79 -24.42
N ASP A 23 0.38 29.96 -24.28
CA ASP A 23 1.51 30.18 -23.36
C ASP A 23 1.08 30.55 -21.93
N LYS A 24 -0.23 30.72 -21.70
CA LYS A 24 -0.75 31.12 -20.38
C LYS A 24 -1.10 29.89 -19.55
N VAL A 25 -0.54 29.80 -18.34
CA VAL A 25 -0.99 28.84 -17.34
C VAL A 25 -2.41 29.23 -16.90
N VAL A 26 -3.35 28.31 -17.07
CA VAL A 26 -4.75 28.47 -16.63
C VAL A 26 -5.04 27.73 -15.33
N TYR A 27 -4.22 26.74 -14.98
CA TYR A 27 -4.33 26.01 -13.73
C TYR A 27 -2.97 25.47 -13.30
N SER A 28 -2.73 25.42 -11.99
CA SER A 28 -1.51 24.87 -11.41
C SER A 28 -1.88 24.15 -10.12
N LYS A 29 -1.43 22.91 -9.95
CA LYS A 29 -1.61 22.19 -8.69
C LYS A 29 -0.37 21.39 -8.32
N THR A 30 -0.02 21.45 -7.04
CA THR A 30 1.11 20.76 -6.44
C THR A 30 0.62 19.53 -5.68
N TYR A 31 1.28 18.39 -5.89
CA TYR A 31 1.03 17.12 -5.23
C TYR A 31 2.31 16.58 -4.59
N TYR A 32 2.17 15.91 -3.46
CA TYR A 32 3.24 15.30 -2.70
C TYR A 32 2.94 13.82 -2.46
N SER A 33 3.90 12.95 -2.76
CA SER A 33 3.84 11.52 -2.44
C SER A 33 4.49 11.27 -1.08
N ILE A 34 3.68 11.06 -0.04
CA ILE A 34 4.11 11.00 1.37
C ILE A 34 4.46 9.58 1.86
N GLY A 35 4.48 8.60 0.95
CA GLY A 35 4.83 7.21 1.25
C GLY A 35 3.62 6.27 1.28
N GLY A 36 3.86 4.97 1.13
CA GLY A 36 2.80 3.95 1.13
C GLY A 36 1.82 4.00 -0.07
N GLY A 37 2.08 4.84 -1.07
CA GLY A 37 1.19 5.06 -2.21
C GLY A 37 0.18 6.20 -2.02
N PHE A 38 0.25 6.93 -0.91
CA PHE A 38 -0.63 8.07 -0.64
C PHE A 38 -0.09 9.35 -1.29
N ILE A 39 -1.01 10.13 -1.87
CA ILE A 39 -0.73 11.43 -2.49
C ILE A 39 -1.62 12.47 -1.80
N VAL A 40 -1.02 13.58 -1.40
CA VAL A 40 -1.72 14.73 -0.83
C VAL A 40 -1.42 15.97 -1.65
N ASP A 41 -2.38 16.87 -1.80
CA ASP A 41 -2.08 18.18 -2.39
C ASP A 41 -1.46 19.13 -1.35
N GLU A 42 -0.89 20.23 -1.83
CA GLU A 42 -0.19 21.19 -0.98
C GLU A 42 -1.06 21.82 0.12
N GLU A 43 -2.35 22.04 -0.15
CA GLU A 43 -3.28 22.66 0.79
C GLU A 43 -3.67 21.73 1.95
N HIS A 44 -3.56 20.41 1.73
CA HIS A 44 -3.87 19.37 2.70
C HIS A 44 -2.62 18.73 3.31
N PHE A 45 -1.41 19.19 2.96
CA PHE A 45 -0.17 18.65 3.48
C PHE A 45 -0.09 18.83 5.01
N GLY A 46 0.16 17.74 5.74
CA GLY A 46 0.26 17.74 7.21
C GLY A 46 -1.06 17.96 7.95
N LYS A 47 -2.20 17.95 7.24
CA LYS A 47 -3.53 17.93 7.86
C LYS A 47 -4.02 16.49 7.96
N ASP A 48 -4.53 16.10 9.13
CA ASP A 48 -5.23 14.83 9.27
C ASP A 48 -6.50 14.85 8.42
N THR A 49 -6.45 14.16 7.29
CA THR A 49 -7.64 13.90 6.46
C THR A 49 -8.38 12.63 6.89
N ALA A 50 -7.87 11.92 7.90
CA ALA A 50 -8.55 10.79 8.49
C ALA A 50 -9.72 11.32 9.33
N GLY A 51 -10.93 11.28 8.78
CA GLY A 51 -12.13 11.42 9.61
C GLY A 51 -12.14 10.33 10.68
N ASP A 52 -12.71 10.62 11.85
CA ASP A 52 -12.88 9.63 12.92
C ASP A 52 -13.63 8.40 12.38
N VAL A 53 -12.88 7.34 12.12
CA VAL A 53 -13.45 6.08 11.66
C VAL A 53 -13.97 5.37 12.90
N ASN A 54 -15.30 5.41 13.09
CA ASN A 54 -15.94 4.77 14.22
C ASN A 54 -15.97 3.24 14.02
N VAL A 55 -15.05 2.55 14.68
CA VAL A 55 -14.97 1.08 14.71
C VAL A 55 -15.24 0.55 16.11
N PRO A 56 -15.70 -0.70 16.26
CA PRO A 56 -16.02 -1.29 17.57
C PRO A 56 -14.83 -1.40 18.53
N TYR A 57 -13.62 -1.64 18.00
CA TYR A 57 -12.41 -1.84 18.81
C TYR A 57 -11.27 -0.92 18.34
N PRO A 58 -11.34 0.41 18.58
CA PRO A 58 -10.28 1.32 18.19
C PRO A 58 -9.05 1.15 19.08
N PHE A 59 -7.86 1.23 18.49
CA PHE A 59 -6.59 1.22 19.23
C PHE A 59 -5.57 2.13 18.55
N SER A 60 -4.72 2.78 19.35
CA SER A 60 -3.66 3.69 18.88
C SER A 60 -2.25 3.18 19.19
N SER A 61 -2.14 2.13 20.01
CA SER A 61 -0.87 1.52 20.37
C SER A 61 -0.95 -0.02 20.41
N ALA A 62 0.20 -0.67 20.25
CA ALA A 62 0.29 -2.13 20.37
C ALA A 62 -0.12 -2.61 21.78
N LYS A 63 0.08 -1.80 22.82
CA LYS A 63 -0.35 -2.12 24.18
C LYS A 63 -1.87 -2.14 24.30
N GLU A 64 -2.53 -1.07 23.84
CA GLU A 64 -4.00 -0.99 23.79
C GLU A 64 -4.62 -2.15 23.00
N MET A 65 -4.03 -2.46 21.84
CA MET A 65 -4.45 -3.59 21.01
C MET A 65 -4.41 -4.92 21.78
N LEU A 66 -3.32 -5.19 22.51
CA LEU A 66 -3.17 -6.42 23.30
C LEU A 66 -4.11 -6.46 24.51
N ASP A 67 -4.30 -5.32 25.18
CA ASP A 67 -5.20 -5.23 26.33
C ASP A 67 -6.66 -5.43 25.89
N CYS A 68 -7.07 -4.85 24.74
CA CYS A 68 -8.37 -5.08 24.13
C CYS A 68 -8.59 -6.56 23.75
N CYS A 69 -7.57 -7.25 23.23
CA CYS A 69 -7.66 -8.69 22.96
C CYS A 69 -7.88 -9.50 24.25
N LYS A 70 -7.22 -9.12 25.36
CA LYS A 70 -7.41 -9.80 26.66
C LYS A 70 -8.81 -9.56 27.23
N GLU A 71 -9.32 -8.33 27.13
CA GLU A 71 -10.62 -7.95 27.67
C GLU A 71 -11.79 -8.56 26.90
N THR A 72 -11.69 -8.61 25.56
CA THR A 72 -12.74 -9.14 24.69
C THR A 72 -12.68 -10.66 24.52
N GLY A 73 -11.52 -11.27 24.77
CA GLY A 73 -11.25 -12.69 24.48
C GLY A 73 -11.11 -13.00 22.99
N LEU A 74 -11.12 -11.99 22.12
CA LEU A 74 -10.91 -12.15 20.68
C LEU A 74 -9.42 -12.30 20.36
N SER A 75 -9.12 -13.09 19.32
CA SER A 75 -7.79 -13.03 18.69
C SER A 75 -7.60 -11.69 17.99
N LEU A 76 -6.35 -11.29 17.74
CA LEU A 76 -6.04 -10.06 16.99
C LEU A 76 -6.75 -10.05 15.62
N SER A 77 -6.69 -11.16 14.88
CA SER A 77 -7.37 -11.27 13.59
C SER A 77 -8.89 -11.19 13.70
N GLY A 78 -9.47 -11.77 14.76
CA GLY A 78 -10.90 -11.66 15.04
C GLY A 78 -11.32 -10.23 15.35
N MET A 79 -10.54 -9.52 16.19
CA MET A 79 -10.78 -8.12 16.54
C MET A 79 -10.68 -7.20 15.31
N VAL A 80 -9.63 -7.35 14.50
CA VAL A 80 -9.47 -6.57 13.26
C VAL A 80 -10.59 -6.89 12.27
N MET A 81 -11.01 -8.15 12.14
CA MET A 81 -12.16 -8.52 11.30
C MET A 81 -13.45 -7.81 11.75
N GLN A 82 -13.70 -7.65 13.05
CA GLN A 82 -14.87 -6.89 13.54
C GLN A 82 -14.77 -5.41 13.18
N ASN A 83 -13.58 -4.82 13.22
CA ASN A 83 -13.37 -3.44 12.80
C ASN A 83 -13.60 -3.26 11.30
N GLU A 84 -13.09 -4.17 10.47
CA GLU A 84 -13.31 -4.15 9.01
C GLU A 84 -14.80 -4.34 8.67
N LEU A 85 -15.50 -5.23 9.38
CA LEU A 85 -16.94 -5.47 9.19
C LEU A 85 -17.81 -4.25 9.52
N ALA A 86 -17.31 -3.30 10.32
CA ALA A 86 -18.00 -2.05 10.58
C ALA A 86 -17.94 -1.06 9.39
N LEU A 87 -16.98 -1.25 8.47
CA LEU A 87 -16.72 -0.37 7.33
C LEU A 87 -17.11 -1.01 6.00
N HIS A 88 -16.99 -2.34 5.92
CA HIS A 88 -17.15 -3.12 4.70
C HIS A 88 -17.98 -4.38 4.98
N SER A 89 -18.69 -4.85 3.96
CA SER A 89 -19.36 -6.15 4.05
C SER A 89 -18.34 -7.29 4.07
N LYS A 90 -18.71 -8.41 4.70
CA LYS A 90 -17.87 -9.63 4.71
C LYS A 90 -17.43 -10.05 3.30
N LYS A 91 -18.34 -9.93 2.33
CA LYS A 91 -18.06 -10.27 0.93
C LYS A 91 -16.98 -9.38 0.32
N GLU A 92 -17.04 -8.07 0.53
CA GLU A 92 -16.03 -7.14 0.02
C GLU A 92 -14.65 -7.43 0.60
N ILE A 93 -14.58 -7.75 1.90
CA ILE A 93 -13.33 -8.11 2.59
C ILE A 93 -12.74 -9.40 1.99
N GLU A 94 -13.57 -10.44 1.83
CA GLU A 94 -13.14 -11.73 1.25
C GLU A 94 -12.69 -11.58 -0.21
N ASP A 95 -13.47 -10.86 -1.03
CA ASP A 95 -13.16 -10.61 -2.44
C ASP A 95 -11.86 -9.77 -2.57
N TYR A 96 -11.64 -8.80 -1.68
CA TYR A 96 -10.41 -8.00 -1.64
C TYR A 96 -9.19 -8.84 -1.27
N PHE A 97 -9.26 -9.63 -0.20
CA PHE A 97 -8.13 -10.50 0.19
C PHE A 97 -7.82 -11.55 -0.86
N ALA A 98 -8.84 -12.11 -1.51
CA ALA A 98 -8.64 -13.00 -2.65
C ALA A 98 -7.89 -12.29 -3.78
N ASN A 99 -8.27 -11.06 -4.12
CA ASN A 99 -7.60 -10.27 -5.16
C ASN A 99 -6.14 -9.95 -4.82
N VAL A 100 -5.85 -9.55 -3.57
CA VAL A 100 -4.49 -9.31 -3.10
C VAL A 100 -3.64 -10.57 -3.21
N TRP A 101 -4.17 -11.71 -2.76
CA TRP A 101 -3.47 -13.00 -2.86
C TRP A 101 -3.19 -13.41 -4.31
N GLN A 102 -4.18 -13.30 -5.20
CA GLN A 102 -3.97 -13.61 -6.62
C GLN A 102 -2.92 -12.70 -7.25
N THR A 103 -2.92 -11.41 -6.89
CA THR A 103 -1.91 -10.46 -7.36
C THR A 103 -0.51 -10.83 -6.86
N MET A 104 -0.37 -11.15 -5.57
CA MET A 104 0.91 -11.61 -5.00
C MET A 104 1.42 -12.87 -5.70
N ARG A 105 0.54 -13.87 -5.88
CA ARG A 105 0.88 -15.11 -6.58
C ARG A 105 1.31 -14.86 -8.02
N ALA A 106 0.55 -14.07 -8.77
CA ALA A 106 0.89 -13.72 -10.15
C ALA A 106 2.23 -12.96 -10.25
N CYS A 107 2.55 -12.11 -9.28
CA CYS A 107 3.84 -11.42 -9.20
C CYS A 107 5.00 -12.38 -8.89
N ILE A 108 4.80 -13.36 -7.99
CA ILE A 108 5.77 -14.42 -7.70
C ILE A 108 6.01 -15.25 -8.97
N ASP A 109 4.93 -15.74 -9.59
CA ASP A 109 4.98 -16.55 -10.81
C ASP A 109 5.71 -15.79 -11.93
N ARG A 110 5.43 -14.49 -12.12
CA ARG A 110 6.16 -13.65 -13.07
C ARG A 110 7.64 -13.54 -12.69
N GLY A 111 7.95 -13.32 -11.42
CA GLY A 111 9.31 -13.17 -10.91
C GLY A 111 10.18 -14.40 -11.14
N ILE A 112 9.66 -15.59 -10.86
CA ILE A 112 10.37 -16.87 -11.04
C ILE A 112 10.47 -17.30 -12.50
N ASN A 113 9.64 -16.75 -13.39
CA ASN A 113 9.67 -17.05 -14.84
C ASN A 113 10.36 -15.96 -15.69
N THR A 114 10.84 -14.86 -15.09
CA THR A 114 11.45 -13.74 -15.84
C THR A 114 12.98 -13.75 -15.74
N GLU A 115 13.64 -13.94 -16.88
CA GLU A 115 15.09 -13.82 -17.04
C GLU A 115 15.56 -12.38 -17.33
N GLY A 116 16.88 -12.21 -17.40
CA GLY A 116 17.53 -10.98 -17.84
C GLY A 116 18.06 -10.11 -16.71
N VAL A 117 18.29 -8.84 -17.03
CA VAL A 117 18.97 -7.86 -16.17
C VAL A 117 18.00 -6.75 -15.79
N LEU A 118 18.06 -6.28 -14.54
CA LEU A 118 17.25 -5.14 -14.09
C LEU A 118 17.65 -3.86 -14.82
N PRO A 119 16.67 -3.04 -15.25
CA PRO A 119 16.96 -1.76 -15.88
C PRO A 119 17.64 -0.81 -14.88
N GLY A 120 18.53 0.03 -15.38
CA GLY A 120 19.28 0.99 -14.58
C GLY A 120 20.80 0.85 -14.71
N PRO A 121 21.57 1.76 -14.11
CA PRO A 121 23.03 1.84 -14.30
C PRO A 121 23.77 0.64 -13.71
N LEU A 122 23.20 -0.01 -12.70
CA LEU A 122 23.83 -1.11 -11.97
C LEU A 122 23.78 -2.47 -12.69
N ARG A 123 22.94 -2.61 -13.73
CA ARG A 123 22.83 -3.82 -14.57
C ARG A 123 22.86 -5.14 -13.79
N VAL A 124 22.04 -5.23 -12.74
CA VAL A 124 22.00 -6.40 -11.84
C VAL A 124 21.22 -7.56 -12.47
N PRO A 125 21.77 -8.78 -12.57
CA PRO A 125 21.06 -9.93 -13.11
C PRO A 125 19.93 -10.39 -12.18
N ARG A 126 18.81 -10.82 -12.78
CA ARG A 126 17.70 -11.45 -12.04
C ARG A 126 18.12 -12.82 -11.53
N ARG A 127 17.83 -13.09 -10.25
CA ARG A 127 18.28 -14.32 -9.56
C ARG A 127 17.17 -15.34 -9.29
N ALA A 128 15.89 -14.96 -9.41
CA ALA A 128 14.79 -15.82 -8.98
C ALA A 128 14.64 -17.09 -9.84
N LEU A 129 14.70 -16.96 -11.17
CA LEU A 129 14.46 -18.06 -12.10
C LEU A 129 15.43 -19.25 -11.95
N PRO A 130 16.75 -19.06 -11.80
CA PRO A 130 17.68 -20.16 -11.54
C PRO A 130 17.33 -21.04 -10.33
N TYR A 131 16.60 -20.51 -9.34
CA TYR A 131 16.19 -21.24 -8.14
C TYR A 131 14.73 -21.72 -8.19
N ALA A 132 13.99 -21.46 -9.27
CA ALA A 132 12.57 -21.80 -9.37
C ALA A 132 12.31 -23.31 -9.21
N GLY A 133 13.21 -24.16 -9.72
CA GLY A 133 13.14 -25.62 -9.56
C GLY A 133 13.42 -26.16 -8.15
N CYS A 134 14.01 -25.33 -7.27
CA CYS A 134 14.24 -25.66 -5.86
C CYS A 134 13.11 -25.14 -4.95
N TRP A 135 12.16 -24.38 -5.51
CA TRP A 135 11.09 -23.74 -4.76
C TRP A 135 9.90 -24.68 -4.64
N SER A 136 9.89 -25.51 -3.61
CA SER A 136 8.66 -26.17 -3.12
C SER A 136 7.94 -25.17 -2.21
N PRO A 137 6.72 -24.68 -2.53
CA PRO A 137 6.04 -23.75 -1.64
C PRO A 137 5.77 -24.44 -0.29
N PRO A 138 6.31 -23.94 0.83
CA PRO A 138 5.90 -24.42 2.12
C PRO A 138 4.55 -23.75 2.45
N ILE A 139 3.63 -24.55 2.99
CA ILE A 139 2.41 -24.12 3.70
C ILE A 139 1.21 -23.83 2.79
N SER A 140 0.36 -24.83 2.65
CA SER A 140 -1.09 -24.63 2.53
C SER A 140 -1.55 -23.81 3.73
N ILE A 141 -1.92 -22.54 3.50
CA ILE A 141 -2.59 -21.73 4.53
C ILE A 141 -3.89 -22.47 4.86
N PRO A 142 -4.11 -22.93 6.11
CA PRO A 142 -5.38 -23.52 6.47
C PRO A 142 -6.45 -22.44 6.29
N THR A 143 -7.51 -22.79 5.56
CA THR A 143 -8.71 -21.97 5.45
C THR A 143 -9.13 -21.58 6.88
N ILE A 144 -9.06 -20.29 7.20
CA ILE A 144 -9.61 -19.77 8.46
C ILE A 144 -11.12 -20.02 8.35
N ARG A 145 -11.61 -21.06 9.04
CA ARG A 145 -13.03 -21.30 9.24
C ARG A 145 -13.54 -20.44 10.39
#